data_AF-A0A8H5QSI7-F1
#
_entry.id   AF-A0A8H5QSI7-F1
#
_cell.length_a   1.000
_cell.length_b   1.000
_cell.length_c   1.000
_cell.angle_alpha   90.00
_cell.angle_beta   90.00
_cell.angle_gamma   90.00
#
_symmetry.space_group_name_H-M   'P 1'
#
loop_
_entity.id
_entity.type
_entity.pdbx_description
1 polymer ?
#
loop_
_entity_poly.entity_id
_entity_poly.type
_entity_poly.pdbx_seq_one_letter_code
_entity_poly.pdbx_strand_id
1 'polypeptide(L)'
;MVDILSKVATVGLILPRQSPQEVRSYRFFLEVTGPSLAGAFYADFWLTEVPRVCMSDAAIWHAVVSLGSAHEDFAEHGQGSRSVFALEQFNVAIRSLTDSRSPRYKDRWRALIVSTIFTYVCTIKGLHDQTRLHLQAGCNLLHDLQEVATTRRTILKEMQLQKVIQDEGWISSVPVSIAPIQSILVSLELQLHALDHGGMTESPSLLLQSKPLNTWRYYAAPRPSHRLTPDTINQAHCAAESLFSGLILFSQEHARQLGDIQTGKSGPAGLSLLAAQQESHTRCYKEIRKGINVFENKIARSNNTPGHDKQRELHTLLPLHLFQAANRLLLIQDPDDHDPIKREANLPALYSSIVDLVEQIMNLDPTKTRRITYTQHLFLVAHSGTGQSTRSRAVALLRRPRLEGGWDSLISASLAEAIMDREREAAWEYQMEQLIDAATTGGQKEKRGYVEEEEGEEVNPMFRIFNITFVFTGPREARVVLRTWREKLEEVAGRTRAIRW
;
A
#
# COMPACT_ATOMS: atom_id res chain seq x y z
N MET A 1 20.80 -60.61 -9.48
CA MET A 1 21.06 -59.19 -9.19
C MET A 1 20.14 -58.34 -10.09
N VAL A 2 18.83 -58.55 -9.95
CA VAL A 2 17.75 -57.86 -10.65
C VAL A 2 16.58 -57.91 -9.66
N ASP A 3 16.40 -56.85 -8.85
CA ASP A 3 15.15 -56.49 -8.14
C ASP A 3 15.37 -55.43 -7.04
N ILE A 4 15.86 -54.23 -7.36
CA ILE A 4 15.79 -53.06 -6.43
C ILE A 4 15.48 -51.75 -7.18
N LEU A 5 14.61 -51.76 -8.20
CA LEU A 5 14.20 -50.52 -8.89
C LEU A 5 12.70 -50.51 -9.30
N SER A 6 11.77 -50.91 -8.41
CA SER A 6 10.32 -50.81 -8.70
C SER A 6 9.44 -50.26 -7.58
N LYS A 7 9.99 -49.43 -6.68
CA LYS A 7 9.17 -48.63 -5.74
C LYS A 7 9.65 -47.18 -5.63
N VAL A 8 9.67 -46.47 -6.76
CA VAL A 8 9.46 -45.02 -6.73
C VAL A 8 7.95 -44.84 -6.79
N ALA A 9 7.35 -44.61 -5.63
CA ALA A 9 5.94 -44.27 -5.52
C ALA A 9 5.65 -43.11 -6.48
N THR A 10 4.75 -43.36 -7.40
CA THR A 10 4.21 -42.40 -8.36
C THR A 10 3.74 -41.17 -7.59
N VAL A 11 4.37 -40.02 -7.82
CA VAL A 11 3.93 -38.72 -7.33
C VAL A 11 2.56 -38.43 -7.98
N GLY A 12 1.51 -38.90 -7.34
CA GLY A 12 0.13 -38.68 -7.74
C GLY A 12 -0.31 -37.25 -7.43
N LEU A 13 -1.00 -36.66 -8.41
CA LEU A 13 -1.68 -35.35 -8.44
C LEU A 13 -0.81 -34.12 -8.72
N ILE A 14 -0.26 -34.05 -9.94
CA ILE A 14 -0.28 -32.78 -10.69
C ILE A 14 -1.75 -32.56 -11.05
N LEU A 15 -2.42 -31.62 -10.39
CA LEU A 15 -3.82 -31.27 -10.67
C LEU A 15 -4.01 -31.17 -12.19
N PRO A 16 -4.96 -31.92 -12.79
CA PRO A 16 -5.21 -31.79 -14.21
C PRO A 16 -5.71 -30.35 -14.43
N ARG A 17 -4.92 -29.55 -15.14
CA ARG A 17 -5.26 -28.17 -15.51
C ARG A 17 -6.29 -28.25 -16.63
N GLN A 18 -7.54 -28.54 -16.25
CA GLN A 18 -8.56 -29.05 -17.17
C GLN A 18 -9.20 -27.94 -18.01
N SER A 19 -9.13 -26.67 -17.57
CA SER A 19 -9.77 -25.55 -18.26
C SER A 19 -8.78 -24.52 -18.84
N PRO A 20 -8.96 -24.07 -20.10
CA PRO A 20 -8.22 -22.93 -20.65
C PRO A 20 -8.37 -21.64 -19.82
N GLN A 21 -9.51 -21.46 -19.14
CA GLN A 21 -9.75 -20.30 -18.27
C GLN A 21 -8.87 -20.39 -17.01
N GLU A 22 -8.73 -21.58 -16.41
CA GLU A 22 -7.84 -21.78 -15.26
C GLU A 22 -6.39 -21.49 -15.61
N VAL A 23 -5.92 -21.98 -16.77
CA VAL A 23 -4.55 -21.74 -17.25
C VAL A 23 -4.32 -20.25 -17.50
N ARG A 24 -5.28 -19.55 -18.10
CA ARG A 24 -5.23 -18.10 -18.35
C ARG A 24 -5.16 -17.32 -17.04
N SER A 25 -6.08 -17.56 -16.11
CA SER A 25 -6.11 -16.84 -14.84
C SER A 25 -4.89 -17.14 -13.97
N TYR A 26 -4.38 -18.38 -13.98
CA TYR A 26 -3.11 -18.71 -13.32
C TYR A 26 -1.91 -18.00 -13.96
N ARG A 27 -1.86 -17.91 -15.30
CA ARG A 27 -0.82 -17.11 -15.98
C ARG A 27 -0.91 -15.63 -15.60
N PHE A 28 -2.11 -15.06 -15.57
CA PHE A 28 -2.33 -13.69 -15.11
C PHE A 28 -1.91 -13.50 -13.66
N PHE A 29 -2.12 -14.50 -12.81
CA PHE A 29 -1.60 -14.48 -11.44
C PHE A 29 -0.06 -14.41 -11.42
N LEU A 30 0.63 -15.29 -12.14
CA LEU A 30 2.10 -15.33 -12.17
C LEU A 30 2.70 -14.04 -12.74
N GLU A 31 2.11 -13.51 -13.81
CA GLU A 31 2.68 -12.40 -14.53
C GLU A 31 2.30 -11.05 -13.90
N VAL A 32 1.07 -10.89 -13.44
CA VAL A 32 0.53 -9.59 -13.00
C VAL A 32 0.22 -9.58 -11.52
N THR A 33 -0.63 -10.50 -11.05
CA THR A 33 -1.22 -10.39 -9.70
C THR A 33 -0.20 -10.61 -8.59
N GLY A 34 0.58 -11.70 -8.66
CA GLY A 34 1.63 -11.98 -7.68
C GLY A 34 2.63 -10.81 -7.57
N PRO A 35 3.19 -10.30 -8.68
CA PRO A 35 4.07 -9.13 -8.65
C PRO A 35 3.43 -7.87 -8.06
N SER A 36 2.17 -7.58 -8.39
CA SER A 36 1.41 -6.45 -7.84
C SER A 36 1.16 -6.54 -6.33
N LEU A 37 0.95 -7.75 -5.81
CA LEU A 37 0.74 -7.99 -4.38
C LEU A 37 2.07 -8.09 -3.59
N ALA A 38 3.16 -8.46 -4.25
CA ALA A 38 4.45 -8.67 -3.62
C ALA A 38 5.10 -7.39 -3.10
N GLY A 39 5.01 -6.29 -3.85
CA GLY A 39 5.76 -5.07 -3.55
C GLY A 39 7.27 -5.33 -3.39
N ALA A 40 7.93 -4.58 -2.51
CA ALA A 40 9.33 -4.83 -2.14
C ALA A 40 9.48 -6.01 -1.14
N PHE A 41 8.47 -6.28 -0.31
CA PHE A 41 8.61 -7.13 0.88
C PHE A 41 8.29 -8.61 0.68
N TYR A 42 7.33 -8.95 -0.18
CA TYR A 42 6.66 -10.26 -0.17
C TYR A 42 6.89 -11.06 -1.45
N ALA A 43 8.01 -10.80 -2.14
CA ALA A 43 8.35 -11.47 -3.40
C ALA A 43 8.45 -13.00 -3.25
N ASP A 44 9.16 -13.49 -2.24
CA ASP A 44 9.30 -14.95 -2.03
C ASP A 44 7.96 -15.62 -1.79
N PHE A 45 7.08 -14.99 -0.99
CA PHE A 45 5.76 -15.51 -0.70
C PHE A 45 4.88 -15.59 -1.97
N TRP A 46 4.69 -14.48 -2.68
CA TRP A 46 3.76 -14.43 -3.81
C TRP A 46 4.31 -15.03 -5.11
N LEU A 47 5.63 -14.98 -5.33
CA LEU A 47 6.25 -15.39 -6.59
C LEU A 47 6.87 -16.79 -6.54
N THR A 48 7.11 -17.33 -5.34
CA THR A 48 7.76 -18.64 -5.16
C THR A 48 6.90 -19.58 -4.34
N GLU A 49 6.52 -19.20 -3.12
CA GLU A 49 5.83 -20.12 -2.19
C GLU A 49 4.39 -20.42 -2.61
N VAL A 50 3.58 -19.40 -2.92
CA VAL A 50 2.18 -19.56 -3.37
C VAL A 50 2.10 -20.36 -4.68
N PRO A 51 2.87 -20.04 -5.75
CA PRO A 51 2.91 -20.85 -6.96
C PRO A 51 3.33 -22.30 -6.71
N ARG A 52 4.28 -22.54 -5.82
CA ARG A 52 4.73 -23.90 -5.52
C ARG A 52 3.66 -24.70 -4.79
N VAL A 53 3.03 -24.12 -3.77
CA VAL A 53 2.07 -24.86 -2.94
C VAL A 53 0.76 -25.11 -3.67
N CYS A 54 0.29 -24.16 -4.50
CA CYS A 54 -0.97 -24.30 -5.22
C CYS A 54 -0.93 -25.44 -6.25
N MET A 55 0.26 -25.81 -6.74
CA MET A 55 0.43 -26.98 -7.61
C MET A 55 0.14 -28.32 -6.92
N SER A 56 0.15 -28.36 -5.60
CA SER A 56 -0.03 -29.56 -4.79
C SER A 56 -1.29 -29.55 -3.93
N ASP A 57 -2.07 -28.46 -3.94
CA ASP A 57 -3.26 -28.29 -3.12
C ASP A 57 -4.41 -27.67 -3.91
N ALA A 58 -5.50 -28.43 -4.07
CA ALA A 58 -6.66 -28.01 -4.86
C ALA A 58 -7.34 -26.75 -4.30
N ALA A 59 -7.42 -26.59 -2.97
CA ALA A 59 -8.05 -25.42 -2.38
C ALA A 59 -7.27 -24.14 -2.71
N ILE A 60 -5.94 -24.21 -2.59
CA ILE A 60 -5.06 -23.08 -2.89
C ILE A 60 -5.01 -22.83 -4.41
N TRP A 61 -5.00 -23.87 -5.24
CA TRP A 61 -5.11 -23.72 -6.70
C TRP A 61 -6.32 -22.89 -7.11
N HIS A 62 -7.52 -23.30 -6.68
CA HIS A 62 -8.75 -22.62 -7.05
C HIS A 62 -8.83 -21.20 -6.45
N ALA A 63 -8.25 -20.98 -5.26
CA ALA A 63 -8.14 -19.63 -4.68
C ALA A 63 -7.22 -18.72 -5.52
N VAL A 64 -6.06 -19.21 -5.95
CA VAL A 64 -5.13 -18.48 -6.83
C VAL A 64 -5.75 -18.19 -8.19
N VAL A 65 -6.44 -19.16 -8.80
CA VAL A 65 -7.16 -18.98 -10.06
C VAL A 65 -8.27 -17.93 -9.92
N SER A 66 -9.05 -17.99 -8.84
CA SER A 66 -10.06 -16.98 -8.51
C SER A 66 -9.45 -15.59 -8.42
N LEU A 67 -8.31 -15.47 -7.72
CA LEU A 67 -7.59 -14.19 -7.55
C LEU A 67 -7.08 -13.64 -8.88
N GLY A 68 -6.43 -14.47 -9.70
CA GLY A 68 -5.98 -14.08 -11.04
C GLY A 68 -7.14 -13.64 -11.94
N SER A 69 -8.26 -14.37 -11.91
CA SER A 69 -9.46 -14.01 -12.70
C SER A 69 -10.13 -12.73 -12.22
N ALA A 70 -10.18 -12.49 -10.91
CA ALA A 70 -10.75 -11.26 -10.35
C ALA A 70 -9.89 -10.04 -10.69
N HIS A 71 -8.56 -10.17 -10.61
CA HIS A 71 -7.67 -9.08 -10.96
C HIS A 71 -7.66 -8.78 -12.47
N GLU A 72 -7.76 -9.82 -13.32
CA GLU A 72 -7.91 -9.63 -14.76
C GLU A 72 -9.20 -8.89 -15.12
N ASP A 73 -10.32 -9.21 -14.45
CA ASP A 73 -11.59 -8.49 -14.60
C ASP A 73 -11.46 -7.02 -14.21
N PHE A 74 -10.79 -6.74 -13.08
CA PHE A 74 -10.52 -5.38 -12.61
C PHE A 74 -9.68 -4.56 -13.60
N ALA A 75 -8.60 -5.16 -14.13
CA ALA A 75 -7.73 -4.50 -15.11
C ALA A 75 -8.45 -4.14 -16.42
N GLU A 76 -9.50 -4.87 -16.77
CA GLU A 76 -10.33 -4.63 -17.96
C GLU A 76 -11.59 -3.79 -17.67
N HIS A 77 -11.61 -3.00 -16.59
CA HIS A 77 -12.75 -2.16 -16.17
C HIS A 77 -14.04 -2.94 -15.86
N GLY A 78 -13.93 -4.20 -15.46
CA GLY A 78 -15.08 -4.97 -14.95
C GLY A 78 -16.15 -5.27 -16.00
N GLN A 79 -15.76 -5.57 -17.25
CA GLN A 79 -16.70 -6.04 -18.30
C GLN A 79 -17.47 -7.32 -17.91
N GLY A 80 -17.17 -7.93 -16.76
CA GLY A 80 -18.10 -8.76 -15.99
C GLY A 80 -18.12 -10.24 -16.38
N SER A 81 -17.63 -10.60 -17.57
CA SER A 81 -17.57 -11.98 -18.04
C SER A 81 -16.66 -12.87 -17.16
N ARG A 82 -15.68 -12.29 -16.47
CA ARG A 82 -14.74 -13.02 -15.60
C ARG A 82 -15.17 -13.07 -14.14
N SER A 83 -16.11 -12.20 -13.74
CA SER A 83 -16.62 -12.13 -12.37
C SER A 83 -17.29 -13.43 -11.92
N VAL A 84 -18.01 -14.10 -12.84
CA VAL A 84 -18.67 -15.39 -12.60
C VAL A 84 -17.65 -16.51 -12.41
N PHE A 85 -16.68 -16.64 -13.32
CA PHE A 85 -15.64 -17.66 -13.23
C PHE A 85 -14.80 -17.52 -11.95
N ALA A 86 -14.43 -16.29 -11.56
CA ALA A 86 -13.75 -16.05 -10.29
C ALA A 86 -14.57 -16.58 -9.10
N LEU A 87 -15.89 -16.34 -9.07
CA LEU A 87 -16.77 -16.83 -8.00
C LEU A 87 -16.94 -18.35 -8.02
N GLU A 88 -17.01 -18.98 -9.19
CA GLU A 88 -17.03 -20.44 -9.30
C GLU A 88 -15.77 -21.06 -8.68
N GLN A 89 -14.60 -20.53 -9.03
CA GLN A 89 -13.30 -20.97 -8.52
C GLN A 89 -13.18 -20.71 -7.01
N PHE A 90 -13.66 -19.57 -6.53
CA PHE A 90 -13.79 -19.26 -5.10
C PHE A 90 -14.60 -20.34 -4.36
N ASN A 91 -15.76 -20.72 -4.90
CA ASN A 91 -16.62 -21.75 -4.30
C ASN A 91 -16.00 -23.16 -4.37
N VAL A 92 -15.28 -23.49 -5.44
CA VAL A 92 -14.52 -24.75 -5.50
C VAL A 92 -13.42 -24.78 -4.44
N ALA A 93 -12.69 -23.68 -4.25
CA ALA A 93 -11.66 -23.58 -3.22
C ALA A 93 -12.23 -23.82 -1.82
N ILE A 94 -13.39 -23.25 -1.48
CA ILE A 94 -14.09 -23.53 -0.21
C ILE A 94 -14.40 -25.02 -0.08
N ARG A 95 -15.03 -25.63 -1.10
CA ARG A 95 -15.37 -27.06 -1.08
C ARG A 95 -14.15 -27.95 -0.88
N SER A 96 -13.04 -27.64 -1.54
CA SER A 96 -11.76 -28.37 -1.40
C SER A 96 -11.08 -28.14 -0.04
N LEU A 97 -11.30 -26.98 0.59
CA LEU A 97 -10.79 -26.68 1.92
C LEU A 97 -11.58 -27.44 3.00
N THR A 98 -12.91 -27.50 2.85
CA THR A 98 -13.83 -28.06 3.84
C THR A 98 -14.15 -29.54 3.65
N ASP A 99 -13.58 -30.21 2.64
CA ASP A 99 -13.80 -31.66 2.44
C ASP A 99 -13.16 -32.47 3.57
N SER A 100 -14.00 -32.96 4.49
CA SER A 100 -13.59 -33.74 5.65
C SER A 100 -12.91 -35.06 5.31
N ARG A 101 -13.06 -35.53 4.06
CA ARG A 101 -12.37 -36.72 3.54
C ARG A 101 -10.92 -36.45 3.13
N SER A 102 -10.54 -35.18 2.98
CA SER A 102 -9.18 -34.80 2.63
C SER A 102 -8.22 -35.12 3.79
N PRO A 103 -7.08 -35.77 3.53
CA PRO A 103 -6.05 -35.98 4.57
C PRO A 103 -5.49 -34.66 5.11
N ARG A 104 -5.69 -33.55 4.38
CA ARG A 104 -5.25 -32.20 4.72
C ARG A 104 -6.34 -31.34 5.36
N TYR A 105 -7.51 -31.90 5.70
CA TYR A 105 -8.63 -31.15 6.28
C TYR A 105 -8.25 -30.39 7.57
N LYS A 106 -7.37 -30.97 8.39
CA LYS A 106 -6.92 -30.38 9.67
C LYS A 106 -5.80 -29.35 9.54
N ASP A 107 -5.25 -29.17 8.33
CA ASP A 107 -4.10 -28.30 8.09
C ASP A 107 -4.53 -26.82 8.10
N ARG A 108 -4.49 -26.21 9.29
CA ARG A 108 -4.90 -24.80 9.50
C ARG A 108 -4.12 -23.79 8.65
N TRP A 109 -2.89 -24.11 8.27
CA TRP A 109 -2.08 -23.26 7.39
C TRP A 109 -2.69 -23.11 5.98
N ARG A 110 -3.41 -24.12 5.48
CA ARG A 110 -4.13 -24.04 4.19
C ARG A 110 -5.24 -23.01 4.28
N ALA A 111 -6.03 -23.08 5.35
CA ALA A 111 -7.12 -22.15 5.61
C ALA A 111 -6.58 -20.72 5.76
N LEU A 112 -5.44 -20.55 6.42
CA LEU A 112 -4.78 -19.24 6.55
C LEU A 112 -4.44 -18.65 5.18
N ILE A 113 -3.75 -19.39 4.29
CA ILE A 113 -3.40 -18.93 2.94
C ILE A 113 -4.64 -18.62 2.11
N VAL A 114 -5.63 -19.52 2.11
CA VAL A 114 -6.89 -19.31 1.38
C VAL A 114 -7.62 -18.07 1.90
N SER A 115 -7.66 -17.86 3.22
CA SER A 115 -8.26 -16.66 3.82
C SER A 115 -7.54 -15.39 3.37
N THR A 116 -6.20 -15.36 3.38
CA THR A 116 -5.42 -14.23 2.88
C THR A 116 -5.70 -13.94 1.39
N ILE A 117 -5.76 -14.97 0.55
CA ILE A 117 -6.08 -14.83 -0.88
C ILE A 117 -7.51 -14.32 -1.07
N PHE A 118 -8.46 -14.85 -0.31
CA PHE A 118 -9.86 -14.44 -0.38
C PHE A 118 -10.07 -13.00 0.09
N THR A 119 -9.33 -12.53 1.10
CA THR A 119 -9.32 -11.12 1.47
C THR A 119 -8.98 -10.25 0.26
N TYR A 120 -7.96 -10.60 -0.53
CA TYR A 120 -7.64 -9.87 -1.77
C TYR A 120 -8.70 -10.02 -2.86
N VAL A 121 -9.25 -11.21 -3.08
CA VAL A 121 -10.36 -11.40 -4.04
C VAL A 121 -11.52 -10.47 -3.68
N CYS A 122 -11.93 -10.43 -2.42
CA CYS A 122 -13.01 -9.59 -1.95
C CYS A 122 -12.66 -8.10 -2.08
N THR A 123 -11.43 -7.69 -1.74
CA THR A 123 -10.98 -6.30 -1.93
C THR A 123 -11.05 -5.88 -3.40
N ILE A 124 -10.55 -6.71 -4.33
CA ILE A 124 -10.61 -6.44 -5.76
C ILE A 124 -12.05 -6.42 -6.27
N LYS A 125 -12.95 -7.22 -5.71
CA LYS A 125 -14.37 -7.19 -6.09
C LYS A 125 -15.15 -6.09 -5.39
N GLY A 126 -14.54 -5.38 -4.44
CA GLY A 126 -15.22 -4.38 -3.63
C GLY A 126 -16.17 -4.96 -2.57
N LEU A 127 -16.07 -6.26 -2.26
CA LEU A 127 -16.94 -6.93 -1.30
C LEU A 127 -16.46 -6.66 0.14
N HIS A 128 -16.63 -5.41 0.61
CA HIS A 128 -16.02 -4.92 1.85
C HIS A 128 -16.36 -5.73 3.10
N ASP A 129 -17.61 -6.15 3.27
CA ASP A 129 -18.00 -6.99 4.42
C ASP A 129 -17.31 -8.37 4.37
N GLN A 130 -17.21 -8.95 3.17
CA GLN A 130 -16.51 -10.23 2.99
C GLN A 130 -14.99 -10.08 3.18
N THR A 131 -14.41 -8.95 2.76
CA THR A 131 -13.01 -8.61 3.06
C THR A 131 -12.76 -8.61 4.58
N ARG A 132 -13.65 -7.98 5.37
CA ARG A 132 -13.54 -7.98 6.85
C ARG A 132 -13.64 -9.39 7.43
N LEU A 133 -14.61 -10.18 6.99
CA LEU A 133 -14.80 -11.55 7.46
C LEU A 133 -13.58 -12.43 7.19
N HIS A 134 -13.02 -12.38 5.98
CA HIS A 134 -11.81 -13.16 5.62
C HIS A 134 -10.55 -12.64 6.31
N LEU A 135 -10.43 -11.33 6.51
CA LEU A 135 -9.32 -10.76 7.27
C LEU A 135 -9.35 -11.24 8.73
N GLN A 136 -10.51 -11.11 9.39
CA GLN A 136 -10.68 -11.53 10.78
C GLN A 136 -10.47 -13.04 10.95
N ALA A 137 -11.00 -13.86 10.04
CA ALA A 137 -10.75 -15.30 10.03
C ALA A 137 -9.26 -15.61 9.87
N GLY A 138 -8.55 -14.88 8.99
CA GLY A 138 -7.10 -15.00 8.82
C GLY A 138 -6.32 -14.66 10.09
N CYS A 139 -6.67 -13.56 10.77
CA CYS A 139 -6.05 -13.15 12.03
C CYS A 139 -6.26 -14.19 13.14
N ASN A 140 -7.48 -14.73 13.27
CA ASN A 140 -7.77 -15.78 14.25
C ASN A 140 -6.99 -17.06 13.96
N LEU A 141 -6.93 -17.50 12.69
CA LEU A 141 -6.14 -18.66 12.27
C LEU A 141 -4.64 -18.49 12.54
N LEU A 142 -4.13 -17.27 12.35
CA LEU A 142 -2.74 -16.94 12.63
C LEU A 142 -2.44 -17.04 14.13
N HIS A 143 -3.30 -16.47 14.98
CA HIS A 143 -3.17 -16.57 16.43
C HIS A 143 -3.16 -18.03 16.88
N ASP A 144 -4.12 -18.82 16.41
CA ASP A 144 -4.23 -20.26 16.67
C ASP A 144 -2.95 -21.03 16.29
N LEU A 145 -2.36 -20.74 15.13
CA LEU A 145 -1.12 -21.37 14.67
C LEU A 145 0.07 -20.99 15.55
N GLN A 146 0.12 -19.74 16.01
CA GLN A 146 1.17 -19.25 16.91
C GLN A 146 1.04 -19.87 18.31
N GLU A 147 -0.18 -20.02 18.84
CA GLU A 147 -0.43 -20.63 20.15
C GLU A 147 -0.07 -22.12 20.19
N VAL A 148 -0.41 -22.86 19.12
CA VAL A 148 0.03 -24.25 18.98
C VAL A 148 1.56 -24.32 18.93
N ALA A 149 2.21 -23.35 18.27
CA ALA A 149 3.67 -23.30 18.21
C ALA A 149 4.33 -23.01 19.55
N THR A 150 3.80 -22.06 20.32
CA THR A 150 4.33 -21.71 21.64
C THR A 150 4.14 -22.86 22.62
N THR A 151 2.94 -23.45 22.69
CA THR A 151 2.63 -24.58 23.57
C THR A 151 3.58 -25.75 23.32
N ARG A 152 3.82 -26.09 22.05
CA ARG A 152 4.76 -27.17 21.69
C ARG A 152 6.21 -26.84 22.08
N ARG A 153 6.65 -25.59 21.91
CA ARG A 153 8.00 -25.16 22.36
C ARG A 153 8.12 -25.27 23.88
N THR A 154 7.08 -24.93 24.64
CA THR A 154 7.07 -25.05 26.10
C THR A 154 7.21 -26.52 26.52
N ILE A 155 6.39 -27.42 25.94
CA ILE A 155 6.47 -28.86 26.21
C ILE A 155 7.87 -29.42 25.86
N LEU A 156 8.44 -29.05 24.72
CA LEU A 156 9.78 -29.51 24.32
C LEU A 156 10.89 -29.01 25.26
N LYS A 157 10.75 -27.80 25.81
CA LYS A 157 11.67 -27.26 26.82
C LYS A 157 11.52 -27.96 28.16
N GLU A 158 10.29 -28.25 28.59
CA GLU A 158 10.00 -28.94 29.85
C GLU A 158 10.46 -30.41 29.85
N MET A 159 10.38 -31.08 28.69
CA MET A 159 10.82 -32.47 28.55
C MET A 159 12.35 -32.67 28.52
N GLN A 160 13.18 -31.62 28.71
CA GLN A 160 14.65 -31.66 28.70
C GLN A 160 15.27 -32.49 27.55
N LEU A 161 14.59 -32.59 26.40
CA LEU A 161 15.10 -33.33 25.24
C LEU A 161 16.10 -32.45 24.47
N GLN A 162 17.19 -32.09 25.14
CA GLN A 162 18.24 -31.19 24.66
C GLN A 162 19.17 -31.84 23.62
N LYS A 163 18.81 -33.03 23.11
CA LYS A 163 19.64 -33.83 22.18
C LYS A 163 18.95 -34.30 20.91
N VAL A 164 17.86 -33.64 20.50
CA VAL A 164 17.37 -33.66 19.11
C VAL A 164 17.11 -32.22 18.66
N ILE A 165 18.17 -31.39 18.66
CA ILE A 165 18.18 -30.14 17.85
C ILE A 165 18.65 -30.53 16.44
N GLN A 166 17.96 -31.48 15.83
CA GLN A 166 18.01 -31.82 14.41
C GLN A 166 16.71 -32.56 14.12
N ASP A 167 15.60 -31.84 14.03
CA ASP A 167 14.61 -31.93 12.93
C ASP A 167 13.33 -31.17 13.35
N GLU A 168 13.17 -29.94 12.86
CA GLU A 168 11.99 -29.09 13.11
C GLU A 168 10.76 -29.57 12.30
N GLY A 169 10.36 -30.83 12.45
CA GLY A 169 9.46 -31.53 11.54
C GLY A 169 8.00 -31.03 11.40
N TRP A 170 7.58 -29.93 12.04
CA TRP A 170 6.22 -29.39 11.85
C TRP A 170 6.17 -27.94 11.35
N ILE A 171 7.11 -27.06 11.72
CA ILE A 171 7.32 -25.80 10.97
C ILE A 171 7.92 -26.15 9.59
N SER A 172 8.72 -27.22 9.50
CA SER A 172 9.12 -27.88 8.25
C SER A 172 7.93 -28.52 7.49
N SER A 173 6.81 -28.83 8.16
CA SER A 173 5.62 -29.40 7.51
C SER A 173 4.68 -28.35 6.89
N VAL A 174 4.79 -27.08 7.30
CA VAL A 174 4.07 -25.99 6.64
C VAL A 174 4.88 -25.60 5.41
N PRO A 175 4.36 -25.78 4.19
CA PRO A 175 5.14 -25.53 2.99
C PRO A 175 5.31 -24.04 2.70
N VAL A 176 4.93 -23.11 3.58
CA VAL A 176 4.86 -21.67 3.33
C VAL A 176 5.27 -20.89 4.58
N SER A 177 5.96 -19.77 4.40
CA SER A 177 6.38 -18.88 5.48
C SER A 177 5.18 -18.15 6.09
N ILE A 178 5.03 -18.22 7.42
CA ILE A 178 3.93 -17.54 8.14
C ILE A 178 4.18 -16.05 8.33
N ALA A 179 5.44 -15.62 8.44
CA ALA A 179 5.79 -14.22 8.71
C ALA A 179 5.29 -13.23 7.63
N PRO A 180 5.43 -13.51 6.32
CA PRO A 180 4.82 -12.67 5.27
C PRO A 180 3.30 -12.55 5.40
N ILE A 181 2.61 -13.65 5.73
CA ILE A 181 1.15 -13.64 5.90
C ILE A 181 0.75 -12.74 7.07
N GLN A 182 1.45 -12.84 8.21
CA GLN A 182 1.23 -11.96 9.35
C GLN A 182 1.37 -10.48 8.97
N SER A 183 2.45 -10.11 8.28
CA SER A 183 2.68 -8.73 7.85
C SER A 183 1.62 -8.24 6.85
N ILE A 184 1.17 -9.10 5.94
CA ILE A 184 0.08 -8.82 5.00
C ILE A 184 -1.22 -8.54 5.74
N LEU A 185 -1.62 -9.42 6.67
CA LEU A 185 -2.86 -9.27 7.42
C LEU A 185 -2.85 -7.99 8.27
N VAL A 186 -1.74 -7.69 8.97
CA VAL A 186 -1.56 -6.44 9.71
C VAL A 186 -1.70 -5.22 8.79
N SER A 187 -1.08 -5.25 7.60
CA SER A 187 -1.19 -4.15 6.63
C SER A 187 -2.63 -3.92 6.17
N LEU A 188 -3.38 -5.00 5.89
CA LEU A 188 -4.78 -4.92 5.46
C LEU A 188 -5.69 -4.42 6.57
N GLU A 189 -5.42 -4.80 7.82
CA GLU A 189 -6.15 -4.34 9.00
C GLU A 189 -5.99 -2.83 9.23
N LEU A 190 -4.76 -2.33 9.11
CA LEU A 190 -4.48 -0.89 9.20
C LEU A 190 -5.18 -0.10 8.11
N GLN A 191 -5.20 -0.63 6.88
CA GLN A 191 -5.90 -0.01 5.76
C GLN A 191 -7.41 0.08 6.01
N LEU A 192 -8.04 -1.02 6.43
CA LEU A 192 -9.48 -1.02 6.75
C LEU A 192 -9.80 -0.08 7.92
N HIS A 193 -8.98 -0.10 8.97
CA HIS A 193 -9.14 0.81 10.11
C HIS A 193 -9.04 2.28 9.68
N ALA A 194 -8.08 2.60 8.80
CA ALA A 194 -7.91 3.95 8.29
C ALA A 194 -9.13 4.41 7.46
N LEU A 195 -9.73 3.50 6.67
CA LEU A 195 -10.95 3.77 5.92
C LEU A 195 -12.14 4.01 6.86
N ASP A 196 -12.34 3.18 7.88
CA ASP A 196 -13.48 3.30 8.78
C ASP A 196 -13.43 4.54 9.69
N HIS A 197 -12.22 4.92 10.14
CA HIS A 197 -12.04 5.92 11.21
C HIS A 197 -11.29 7.18 10.78
N GLY A 198 -10.98 7.36 9.49
CA GLY A 198 -10.33 8.58 8.99
C GLY A 198 -8.86 8.71 9.43
N GLY A 199 -8.12 7.59 9.42
CA GLY A 199 -6.67 7.59 9.66
C GLY A 199 -6.22 7.64 11.12
N MET A 200 -7.11 7.70 12.12
CA MET A 200 -6.71 7.58 13.53
C MET A 200 -6.58 6.10 13.88
N THR A 201 -5.37 5.54 14.02
CA THR A 201 -5.19 4.15 14.46
C THR A 201 -5.24 4.06 15.99
N GLU A 202 -6.20 3.34 16.56
CA GLU A 202 -6.26 3.10 18.02
C GLU A 202 -5.36 1.94 18.48
N SER A 203 -4.64 1.26 17.58
CA SER A 203 -3.80 0.10 17.92
C SER A 203 -2.40 0.11 17.28
N PRO A 204 -1.42 0.83 17.88
CA PRO A 204 -0.02 0.88 17.43
C PRO A 204 0.76 -0.45 17.58
N SER A 205 0.24 -1.38 18.38
CA SER A 205 0.96 -2.59 18.81
C SER A 205 1.17 -3.62 17.70
N LEU A 206 0.29 -3.65 16.70
CA LEU A 206 0.33 -4.60 15.59
C LEU A 206 1.50 -4.32 14.62
N LEU A 207 1.85 -3.05 14.44
CA LEU A 207 2.96 -2.63 13.57
C LEU A 207 4.33 -2.93 14.14
N LEU A 208 4.50 -2.78 15.46
CA LEU A 208 5.73 -3.10 16.18
C LEU A 208 6.17 -4.56 16.01
N GLN A 209 5.22 -5.46 15.74
CA GLN A 209 5.47 -6.89 15.58
C GLN A 209 5.89 -7.29 14.15
N SER A 210 5.67 -6.42 13.15
CA SER A 210 5.96 -6.70 11.75
C SER A 210 7.40 -6.32 11.39
N LYS A 211 8.30 -7.31 11.27
CA LYS A 211 9.70 -7.07 10.86
C LYS A 211 9.83 -6.36 9.51
N PRO A 212 9.12 -6.75 8.43
CA PRO A 212 9.22 -6.08 7.13
C PRO A 212 8.88 -4.59 7.20
N LEU A 213 7.79 -4.22 7.88
CA LEU A 213 7.34 -2.84 8.03
C LEU A 213 8.25 -1.97 8.92
N ASN A 214 9.19 -2.59 9.66
CA ASN A 214 10.17 -1.89 10.50
C ASN A 214 11.60 -1.90 9.88
N THR A 215 11.75 -2.28 8.61
CA THR A 215 13.07 -2.40 7.94
C THR A 215 13.86 -1.09 7.98
N TRP A 216 13.17 0.05 7.83
CA TRP A 216 13.76 1.40 7.92
C TRP A 216 14.54 1.64 9.22
N ARG A 217 14.15 1.01 10.33
CA ARG A 217 14.79 1.21 11.64
C ARG A 217 16.24 0.76 11.66
N TYR A 218 16.59 -0.23 10.83
CA TYR A 218 17.90 -0.89 10.86
C TYR A 218 18.70 -0.72 9.56
N TYR A 219 18.14 -0.06 8.55
CA TYR A 219 18.82 0.16 7.28
C TYR A 219 20.07 1.04 7.45
N ALA A 220 21.14 0.64 6.77
CA ALA A 220 22.39 1.37 6.65
C ALA A 220 22.87 1.31 5.19
N ALA A 221 23.39 2.42 4.68
CA ALA A 221 23.83 2.49 3.30
C ALA A 221 24.97 1.47 3.02
N PRO A 222 24.96 0.81 1.85
CA PRO A 222 26.06 -0.06 1.47
C PRO A 222 27.35 0.75 1.32
N ARG A 223 28.48 0.17 1.76
CA ARG A 223 29.79 0.81 1.57
C ARG A 223 30.09 1.01 0.07
N PRO A 224 30.85 2.04 -0.33
CA PRO A 224 31.24 2.24 -1.72
C PRO A 224 31.93 1.03 -2.35
N SER A 225 32.67 0.25 -1.55
CA SER A 225 33.36 -0.98 -1.97
C SER A 225 32.46 -2.21 -2.14
N HIS A 226 31.22 -2.22 -1.63
CA HIS A 226 30.32 -3.38 -1.78
C HIS A 226 29.98 -3.62 -3.26
N ARG A 227 29.78 -4.87 -3.69
CA ARG A 227 29.21 -5.14 -5.01
C ARG A 227 27.73 -4.75 -5.06
N LEU A 228 27.29 -4.18 -6.18
CA LEU A 228 25.89 -3.91 -6.43
C LEU A 228 25.21 -5.23 -6.82
N THR A 229 24.30 -5.71 -5.97
CA THR A 229 23.49 -6.92 -6.23
C THR A 229 22.00 -6.57 -6.20
N PRO A 230 21.13 -7.38 -6.84
CA PRO A 230 19.68 -7.22 -6.72
C PRO A 230 19.21 -7.13 -5.26
N ASP A 231 19.84 -7.89 -4.36
CA ASP A 231 19.50 -7.86 -2.92
C ASP A 231 19.82 -6.53 -2.26
N THR A 232 20.98 -5.93 -2.56
CA THR A 232 21.34 -4.61 -2.01
C THR A 232 20.37 -3.52 -2.46
N ILE A 233 19.87 -3.61 -3.70
CA ILE A 233 18.85 -2.72 -4.25
C ILE A 233 17.52 -2.97 -3.55
N ASN A 234 17.10 -4.23 -3.43
CA ASN A 234 15.83 -4.59 -2.78
C ASN A 234 15.81 -4.16 -1.30
N GLN A 235 16.94 -4.27 -0.59
CA GLN A 235 17.06 -3.77 0.79
C GLN A 235 16.82 -2.26 0.89
N ALA A 236 17.38 -1.47 -0.03
CA ALA A 236 17.14 -0.03 -0.09
C ALA A 236 15.68 0.31 -0.40
N HIS A 237 15.05 -0.42 -1.34
CA HIS A 237 13.62 -0.27 -1.63
C HIS A 237 12.75 -0.62 -0.42
N CYS A 238 12.98 -1.76 0.23
CA CYS A 238 12.27 -2.14 1.45
C CYS A 238 12.44 -1.09 2.56
N ALA A 239 13.63 -0.51 2.71
CA ALA A 239 13.87 0.56 3.68
C ALA A 239 13.10 1.84 3.31
N ALA A 240 13.07 2.22 2.04
CA ALA A 240 12.37 3.41 1.56
C ALA A 240 10.84 3.28 1.69
N GLU A 241 10.28 2.13 1.31
CA GLU A 241 8.85 1.82 1.43
C GLU A 241 8.39 1.68 2.88
N SER A 242 9.21 1.04 3.74
CA SER A 242 8.89 0.93 5.17
C SER A 242 9.06 2.27 5.89
N LEU A 243 10.00 3.12 5.47
CA LEU A 243 10.12 4.49 6.00
C LEU A 243 8.89 5.31 5.66
N PHE A 244 8.41 5.23 4.41
CA PHE A 244 7.20 5.91 3.96
C PHE A 244 5.97 5.49 4.78
N SER A 245 5.79 4.18 4.94
CA SER A 245 4.72 3.63 5.80
C SER A 245 4.85 4.10 7.25
N GLY A 246 6.07 4.11 7.80
CA GLY A 246 6.35 4.58 9.16
C GLY A 246 6.06 6.07 9.36
N LEU A 247 6.35 6.90 8.36
CA LEU A 247 6.06 8.34 8.40
C LEU A 247 4.55 8.63 8.30
N ILE A 248 3.81 7.88 7.49
CA ILE A 248 2.34 7.97 7.45
C ILE A 248 1.76 7.60 8.82
N LEU A 249 2.19 6.48 9.40
CA LEU A 249 1.76 6.07 10.75
C LEU A 249 2.10 7.14 11.79
N PHE A 250 3.31 7.68 11.75
CA PHE A 250 3.70 8.76 12.66
C PHE A 250 2.73 9.94 12.58
N SER A 251 2.35 10.35 11.36
CA SER A 251 1.38 11.42 11.17
C SER A 251 -0.01 11.07 11.73
N GLN A 252 -0.42 9.80 11.65
CA GLN A 252 -1.68 9.32 12.20
C GLN A 252 -1.67 9.30 13.74
N GLU A 253 -0.61 8.78 14.35
CA GLU A 253 -0.43 8.74 15.80
C GLU A 253 -0.37 10.13 16.43
N HIS A 254 0.13 11.12 15.68
CA HIS A 254 0.32 12.50 16.15
C HIS A 254 -0.67 13.49 15.51
N ALA A 255 -1.76 13.01 14.90
CA ALA A 255 -2.71 13.86 14.16
C ALA A 255 -3.32 14.98 15.00
N ARG A 256 -3.57 14.73 16.30
CA ARG A 256 -4.06 15.75 17.24
C ARG A 256 -3.03 16.85 17.45
N GLN A 257 -1.79 16.49 17.76
CA GLN A 257 -0.69 17.43 17.97
C GLN A 257 -0.38 18.23 16.69
N LEU A 258 -0.41 17.59 15.52
CA LEU A 258 -0.25 18.25 14.22
C LEU A 258 -1.38 19.26 13.98
N GLY A 259 -2.63 18.90 14.31
CA GLY A 259 -3.76 19.82 14.24
C GLY A 259 -3.66 21.00 15.22
N ASP A 260 -3.15 20.78 16.43
CA ASP A 260 -2.92 21.84 17.41
C ASP A 260 -1.80 22.81 16.95
N ILE A 261 -0.79 22.32 16.23
CA ILE A 261 0.22 23.17 15.57
C ILE A 261 -0.41 24.03 14.47
N GLN A 262 -1.22 23.42 13.59
CA GLN A 262 -1.90 24.13 12.50
C GLN A 262 -2.88 25.20 13.00
N THR A 263 -3.50 24.98 14.15
CA THR A 263 -4.40 25.96 14.79
C THR A 263 -3.67 26.96 15.69
N GLY A 264 -2.33 26.90 15.77
CA GLY A 264 -1.50 27.82 16.56
C GLY A 264 -1.49 27.56 18.07
N LYS A 265 -2.14 26.50 18.55
CA LYS A 265 -2.25 26.18 19.99
C LYS A 265 -0.93 25.72 20.61
N SER A 266 -0.10 25.00 19.86
CA SER A 266 1.16 24.41 20.39
C SER A 266 2.41 25.26 20.16
N GLY A 267 2.33 26.28 19.31
CA GLY A 267 3.46 27.15 18.95
C GLY A 267 4.70 26.41 18.40
N PRO A 268 5.86 27.11 18.29
CA PRO A 268 7.10 26.52 17.74
C PRO A 268 7.69 25.36 18.57
N ALA A 269 7.41 25.32 19.87
CA ALA A 269 7.89 24.27 20.76
C ALA A 269 7.26 22.90 20.44
N GLY A 270 5.97 22.88 20.12
CA GLY A 270 5.27 21.65 19.69
C GLY A 270 5.86 21.08 18.40
N LEU A 271 6.15 21.93 17.41
CA LEU A 271 6.78 21.53 16.15
C LEU A 271 8.18 20.93 16.39
N SER A 272 8.96 21.53 17.29
CA SER A 272 10.30 21.06 17.64
C SER A 272 10.27 19.71 18.35
N LEU A 273 9.29 19.48 19.23
CA LEU A 273 9.10 18.20 19.90
C LEU A 273 8.78 17.08 18.91
N LEU A 274 7.83 17.30 17.99
CA LEU A 274 7.48 16.30 16.99
C LEU A 274 8.65 16.04 16.01
N ALA A 275 9.40 17.09 15.64
CA ALA A 275 10.60 16.93 14.82
C ALA A 275 11.66 16.07 15.52
N ALA A 276 11.86 16.24 16.83
CA ALA A 276 12.76 15.39 17.62
C ALA A 276 12.29 13.92 17.62
N GLN A 277 10.98 13.66 17.69
CA GLN A 277 10.43 12.30 17.61
C GLN A 277 10.64 11.66 16.22
N GLN A 278 10.85 12.45 15.17
CA GLN A 278 11.20 11.97 13.82
C GLN A 278 12.70 11.76 13.57
N GLU A 279 13.59 11.98 14.54
CA GLU A 279 15.05 11.89 14.33
C GLU A 279 15.48 10.55 13.73
N SER A 280 14.90 9.44 14.19
CA SER A 280 15.20 8.11 13.66
C SER A 280 14.75 7.92 12.21
N HIS A 281 13.63 8.53 11.82
CA HIS A 281 13.12 8.55 10.44
C HIS A 281 14.06 9.38 9.55
N THR A 282 14.44 10.58 10.01
CA THR A 282 15.42 11.45 9.34
C THR A 282 16.76 10.75 9.14
N ARG A 283 17.23 9.99 10.12
CA ARG A 283 18.45 9.19 10.00
C ARG A 283 18.32 8.15 8.88
N CYS A 284 17.21 7.41 8.81
CA CYS A 284 16.97 6.45 7.75
C CYS A 284 16.92 7.11 6.37
N TYR A 285 16.19 8.23 6.23
CA TYR A 285 16.15 9.02 5.01
C TYR A 285 17.57 9.36 4.49
N LYS A 286 18.45 9.81 5.39
CA LYS A 286 19.84 10.15 5.05
C LYS A 286 20.65 8.93 4.63
N GLU A 287 20.44 7.77 5.27
CA GLU A 287 21.07 6.51 4.85
C GLU A 287 20.57 6.04 3.48
N ILE A 288 19.28 6.17 3.17
CA ILE A 288 18.74 5.85 1.84
C ILE A 288 19.38 6.77 0.79
N ARG A 289 19.48 8.08 1.07
CA ARG A 289 20.15 9.05 0.19
C ARG A 289 21.60 8.67 -0.09
N LYS A 290 22.36 8.27 0.94
CA LYS A 290 23.73 7.75 0.78
C LYS A 290 23.75 6.50 -0.10
N GLY A 291 22.79 5.59 0.08
CA GLY A 291 22.64 4.39 -0.74
C GLY A 291 22.41 4.72 -2.21
N ILE A 292 21.48 5.63 -2.50
CA ILE A 292 21.20 6.14 -3.86
C ILE A 292 22.49 6.68 -4.50
N ASN A 293 23.24 7.55 -3.81
CA ASN A 293 24.49 8.09 -4.32
C ASN A 293 25.53 6.99 -4.62
N VAL A 294 25.59 5.93 -3.79
CA VAL A 294 26.48 4.78 -4.03
C VAL A 294 26.04 4.00 -5.28
N PHE A 295 24.74 3.85 -5.49
CA PHE A 295 24.18 3.18 -6.66
C PHE A 295 24.46 3.98 -7.93
N GLU A 296 24.14 5.28 -7.96
CA GLU A 296 24.40 6.19 -9.08
C GLU A 296 25.87 6.17 -9.50
N ASN A 297 26.80 6.27 -8.54
CA ASN A 297 28.24 6.24 -8.83
C ASN A 297 28.71 4.91 -9.44
N LYS A 298 28.14 3.79 -9.00
CA LYS A 298 28.50 2.46 -9.56
C LYS A 298 27.92 2.26 -10.94
N ILE A 299 26.68 2.68 -11.12
CA ILE A 299 25.96 2.71 -12.38
C ILE A 299 26.74 3.54 -13.41
N ALA A 300 27.13 4.77 -13.07
CA ALA A 300 27.90 5.65 -13.95
C ALA A 300 29.25 5.04 -14.37
N ARG A 301 29.91 4.27 -13.49
CA ARG A 301 31.16 3.55 -13.81
C ARG A 301 30.94 2.33 -14.69
N SER A 302 29.77 1.69 -14.64
CA SER A 302 29.41 0.54 -15.46
C SER A 302 28.99 0.94 -16.87
N ASN A 303 28.42 2.14 -17.05
CA ASN A 303 27.87 2.69 -18.29
C ASN A 303 28.88 3.00 -19.41
N ASN A 304 30.12 2.52 -19.30
CA ASN A 304 31.09 2.56 -20.41
C ASN A 304 30.76 1.53 -21.52
N THR A 305 29.56 0.92 -21.50
CA THR A 305 29.02 -0.03 -22.50
C THR A 305 27.66 0.45 -23.04
N PRO A 306 27.35 0.37 -24.35
CA PRO A 306 26.20 1.09 -24.91
C PRO A 306 24.83 0.40 -24.69
N GLY A 307 23.80 1.20 -24.35
CA GLY A 307 22.38 0.98 -24.68
C GLY A 307 21.52 0.18 -23.67
N HIS A 308 21.94 -1.01 -23.27
CA HIS A 308 21.14 -1.88 -22.38
C HIS A 308 21.24 -1.50 -20.89
N ASP A 309 22.32 -0.84 -20.48
CA ASP A 309 22.57 -0.49 -19.07
C ASP A 309 21.66 0.66 -18.58
N LYS A 310 21.40 1.67 -19.42
CA LYS A 310 20.59 2.85 -19.08
C LYS A 310 19.14 2.53 -18.67
N GLN A 311 18.51 1.53 -19.29
CA GLN A 311 17.16 1.13 -18.87
C GLN A 311 17.17 0.47 -17.50
N ARG A 312 18.10 -0.45 -17.23
CA ARG A 312 18.20 -1.16 -15.94
C ARG A 312 18.43 -0.20 -14.77
N GLU A 313 19.13 0.89 -15.03
CA GLU A 313 19.39 1.98 -14.08
C GLU A 313 18.12 2.72 -13.70
N LEU A 314 17.31 3.09 -14.69
CA LEU A 314 16.03 3.77 -14.45
C LEU A 314 15.08 2.90 -13.61
N HIS A 315 15.00 1.60 -13.88
CA HIS A 315 14.18 0.67 -13.08
C HIS A 315 14.66 0.57 -11.62
N THR A 316 15.94 0.81 -11.36
CA THR A 316 16.54 0.72 -10.03
C THR A 316 16.38 2.03 -9.26
N LEU A 317 16.69 3.16 -9.89
CA LEU A 317 16.85 4.45 -9.26
C LEU A 317 15.53 5.22 -9.14
N LEU A 318 14.69 5.22 -10.19
CA LEU A 318 13.45 6.01 -10.17
C LEU A 318 12.53 5.70 -8.98
N PRO A 319 12.31 4.43 -8.57
CA PRO A 319 11.44 4.19 -7.43
C PRO A 319 12.09 4.61 -6.10
N LEU A 320 13.42 4.53 -5.99
CA LEU A 320 14.12 5.07 -4.80
C LEU A 320 13.99 6.59 -4.74
N HIS A 321 14.11 7.30 -5.87
CA HIS A 321 13.89 8.74 -5.91
C HIS A 321 12.45 9.11 -5.60
N LEU A 322 11.47 8.33 -6.08
CA LEU A 322 10.05 8.52 -5.79
C LEU A 322 9.80 8.47 -4.27
N PHE A 323 10.25 7.39 -3.62
CA PHE A 323 10.14 7.27 -2.16
C PHE A 323 10.92 8.36 -1.44
N GLN A 324 12.11 8.75 -1.93
CA GLN A 324 12.89 9.81 -1.32
C GLN A 324 12.14 11.14 -1.36
N ALA A 325 11.54 11.50 -2.50
CA ALA A 325 10.77 12.73 -2.65
C ALA A 325 9.53 12.73 -1.73
N ALA A 326 8.79 11.62 -1.66
CA ALA A 326 7.62 11.52 -0.80
C ALA A 326 7.96 11.47 0.71
N ASN A 327 9.03 10.77 1.09
CA ASN A 327 9.51 10.77 2.47
C ASN A 327 9.94 12.17 2.92
N ARG A 328 10.56 12.96 2.03
CA ARG A 328 10.92 14.36 2.30
C ARG A 328 9.68 15.22 2.60
N LEU A 329 8.55 14.99 1.92
CA LEU A 329 7.29 15.69 2.21
C LEU A 329 6.76 15.40 3.61
N LEU A 330 6.82 14.13 4.05
CA LEU A 330 6.24 13.67 5.31
C LEU A 330 7.10 13.97 6.55
N LEU A 331 8.37 14.34 6.37
CA LEU A 331 9.23 14.78 7.47
C LEU A 331 8.89 16.20 7.89
N ILE A 332 8.68 16.44 9.18
CA ILE A 332 8.34 17.76 9.75
C ILE A 332 9.44 18.79 9.47
N GLN A 333 10.69 18.38 9.62
CA GLN A 333 11.85 19.18 9.25
C GLN A 333 12.49 18.63 7.99
N ASP A 334 12.91 19.53 7.09
CA ASP A 334 13.52 19.07 5.86
C ASP A 334 14.96 18.63 6.20
N PRO A 335 15.31 17.38 5.87
CA PRO A 335 16.58 16.78 6.26
C PRO A 335 17.78 17.40 5.55
N ASP A 336 17.54 18.11 4.45
CA ASP A 336 18.52 18.63 3.51
C ASP A 336 18.55 20.16 3.48
N ASP A 337 17.44 20.84 3.81
CA ASP A 337 17.33 22.30 3.93
C ASP A 337 16.58 22.69 5.21
N HIS A 338 17.23 23.35 6.16
CA HIS A 338 16.61 23.70 7.45
C HIS A 338 15.83 25.01 7.41
N ASP A 339 15.87 25.76 6.30
CA ASP A 339 15.13 27.01 6.14
C ASP A 339 13.64 26.74 5.86
N PRO A 340 12.72 27.10 6.79
CA PRO A 340 11.30 26.82 6.62
C PRO A 340 10.67 27.62 5.48
N ILE A 341 11.11 28.85 5.21
CA ILE A 341 10.57 29.70 4.14
C ILE A 341 10.95 29.10 2.79
N LYS A 342 12.22 28.71 2.67
CA LYS A 342 12.72 28.08 1.45
C LYS A 342 12.10 26.70 1.23
N ARG A 343 11.85 25.94 2.30
CA ARG A 343 11.11 24.69 2.22
C ARG A 343 9.71 24.94 1.65
N GLU A 344 8.96 25.88 2.22
CA GLU A 344 7.61 26.24 1.78
C GLU A 344 7.59 26.65 0.29
N ALA A 345 8.50 27.52 -0.12
CA ALA A 345 8.63 27.95 -1.53
C ALA A 345 8.95 26.80 -2.50
N ASN A 346 9.61 25.74 -2.03
CA ASN A 346 9.98 24.58 -2.86
C ASN A 346 8.95 23.44 -2.82
N LEU A 347 7.94 23.49 -1.95
CA LEU A 347 6.93 22.43 -1.84
C LEU A 347 6.19 22.16 -3.16
N PRO A 348 5.71 23.17 -3.92
CA PRO A 348 5.02 22.92 -5.19
C PRO A 348 5.87 22.13 -6.19
N ALA A 349 7.16 22.48 -6.31
CA ALA A 349 8.11 21.77 -7.17
C ALA A 349 8.34 20.32 -6.71
N LEU A 350 8.38 20.08 -5.39
CA LEU A 350 8.52 18.73 -4.85
C LEU A 350 7.29 17.86 -5.17
N TYR A 351 6.08 18.38 -5.04
CA TYR A 351 4.85 17.69 -5.45
C TYR A 351 4.85 17.36 -6.95
N SER A 352 5.21 18.31 -7.81
CA SER A 352 5.33 18.05 -9.26
C SER A 352 6.35 16.96 -9.55
N SER A 353 7.51 16.99 -8.88
CA SER A 353 8.58 16.00 -9.10
C SER A 353 8.13 14.56 -8.79
N ILE A 354 7.23 14.38 -7.82
CA ILE A 354 6.65 13.06 -7.51
C ILE A 354 5.80 12.56 -8.68
N VAL A 355 4.93 13.41 -9.23
CA VAL A 355 4.11 13.06 -10.40
C VAL A 355 5.00 12.75 -11.61
N ASP A 356 6.03 13.56 -11.85
CA ASP A 356 6.97 13.37 -12.96
C ASP A 356 7.75 12.05 -12.83
N LEU A 357 8.15 11.68 -11.60
CA LEU A 357 8.79 10.40 -11.32
C LEU A 357 7.85 9.22 -11.57
N VAL A 358 6.59 9.33 -11.17
CA VAL A 358 5.59 8.29 -11.42
C VAL A 358 5.33 8.13 -12.92
N GLU A 359 5.16 9.22 -13.68
CA GLU A 359 5.01 9.16 -15.14
C GLU A 359 6.20 8.47 -15.80
N GLN A 360 7.42 8.78 -15.37
CA GLN A 360 8.63 8.10 -15.85
C GLN A 360 8.61 6.59 -15.53
N ILE A 361 8.21 6.20 -14.32
CA ILE A 361 8.09 4.79 -13.92
C ILE A 361 7.02 4.08 -14.76
N MET A 362 5.89 4.74 -15.05
CA MET A 362 4.82 4.18 -15.87
C MET A 362 5.22 3.98 -17.34
N ASN A 363 6.18 4.76 -17.83
CA ASN A 363 6.73 4.64 -19.19
C ASN A 363 7.84 3.58 -19.30
N LEU A 364 8.26 2.96 -18.19
CA LEU A 364 9.18 1.83 -18.19
C LEU A 364 8.46 0.52 -18.56
N ASP A 365 9.23 -0.54 -18.78
CA ASP A 365 8.73 -1.89 -19.04
C ASP A 365 7.82 -2.37 -17.90
N PRO A 366 6.50 -2.56 -18.15
CA PRO A 366 5.56 -2.94 -17.11
C PRO A 366 5.91 -4.26 -16.42
N THR A 367 6.57 -5.19 -17.11
CA THR A 367 6.97 -6.48 -16.52
C THR A 367 7.99 -6.33 -15.40
N LYS A 368 8.76 -5.25 -15.41
CA LYS A 368 9.79 -4.92 -14.42
C LYS A 368 9.28 -3.97 -13.34
N THR A 369 8.21 -3.22 -13.61
CA THR A 369 7.66 -2.20 -12.69
C THR A 369 6.39 -2.61 -11.95
N ARG A 370 5.86 -3.82 -12.17
CA ARG A 370 4.69 -4.36 -11.45
C ARG A 370 4.85 -4.40 -9.93
N ARG A 371 6.08 -4.55 -9.43
CA ARG A 371 6.38 -4.57 -7.99
C ARG A 371 6.55 -3.18 -7.37
N ILE A 372 6.64 -2.14 -8.18
CA ILE A 372 6.82 -0.77 -7.69
C ILE A 372 5.46 -0.24 -7.26
N THR A 373 5.39 0.34 -6.07
CA THR A 373 4.18 0.99 -5.56
C THR A 373 4.25 2.50 -5.75
N TYR A 374 3.20 3.11 -6.28
CA TYR A 374 3.11 4.56 -6.42
C TYR A 374 1.70 5.13 -6.21
N THR A 375 0.69 4.29 -6.00
CA THR A 375 -0.71 4.71 -5.76
C THR A 375 -0.81 5.64 -4.55
N GLN A 376 -0.17 5.28 -3.43
CA GLN A 376 -0.16 6.12 -2.24
C GLN A 376 0.57 7.46 -2.46
N HIS A 377 1.58 7.49 -3.32
CA HIS A 377 2.35 8.70 -3.62
C HIS A 377 1.49 9.68 -4.44
N LEU A 378 0.80 9.16 -5.45
CA LEU A 378 -0.15 9.94 -6.23
C LEU A 378 -1.31 10.43 -5.38
N PHE A 379 -1.84 9.59 -4.48
CA PHE A 379 -2.90 10.00 -3.56
C PHE A 379 -2.41 11.07 -2.58
N LEU A 380 -1.19 10.96 -2.05
CA LEU A 380 -0.56 11.99 -1.23
C LEU A 380 -0.46 13.33 -1.97
N VAL A 381 -0.03 13.32 -3.24
CA VAL A 381 0.02 14.54 -4.07
C VAL A 381 -1.38 15.09 -4.30
N ALA A 382 -2.34 14.26 -4.70
CA ALA A 382 -3.70 14.68 -5.00
C ALA A 382 -4.43 15.24 -3.76
N HIS A 383 -4.18 14.65 -2.59
CA HIS A 383 -4.79 15.05 -1.33
C HIS A 383 -4.10 16.25 -0.66
N SER A 384 -2.76 16.33 -0.68
CA SER A 384 -1.98 17.29 0.10
C SER A 384 -1.25 18.35 -0.72
N GLY A 385 -1.13 18.18 -2.03
CA GLY A 385 -0.51 19.15 -2.93
C GLY A 385 -1.24 20.49 -2.93
N THR A 386 -0.53 21.60 -3.14
CA THR A 386 -1.09 22.96 -3.16
C THR A 386 -1.63 23.34 -4.55
N GLY A 387 -0.90 22.97 -5.61
CA GLY A 387 -1.18 23.27 -7.01
C GLY A 387 -2.30 22.42 -7.64
N GLN A 388 -3.36 23.03 -8.17
CA GLN A 388 -4.48 22.33 -8.80
C GLN A 388 -4.07 21.55 -10.06
N SER A 389 -3.17 22.11 -10.86
CA SER A 389 -2.65 21.42 -12.06
C SER A 389 -1.94 20.10 -11.71
N THR A 390 -1.07 20.14 -10.70
CA THR A 390 -0.29 18.99 -10.24
C THR A 390 -1.18 17.91 -9.61
N ARG A 391 -2.17 18.33 -8.81
CA ARG A 391 -3.15 17.41 -8.22
C ARG A 391 -4.00 16.73 -9.28
N SER A 392 -4.47 17.49 -10.27
CA SER A 392 -5.26 16.97 -11.39
C SER A 392 -4.47 15.95 -12.21
N ARG A 393 -3.17 16.20 -12.47
CA ARG A 393 -2.27 15.21 -13.09
C ARG A 393 -2.18 13.93 -12.25
N ALA A 394 -1.99 14.05 -10.93
CA ALA A 394 -1.92 12.89 -10.05
C ALA A 394 -3.22 12.06 -10.06
N VAL A 395 -4.38 12.72 -10.04
CA VAL A 395 -5.70 12.07 -10.17
C VAL A 395 -5.85 11.34 -11.50
N ALA A 396 -5.45 11.97 -12.61
CA ALA A 396 -5.51 11.36 -13.94
C ALA A 396 -4.67 10.07 -14.03
N LEU A 397 -3.54 10.02 -13.32
CA LEU A 397 -2.72 8.80 -13.22
C LEU A 397 -3.36 7.73 -12.32
N LEU A 398 -3.99 8.13 -11.20
CA LEU A 398 -4.74 7.20 -10.33
C LEU A 398 -5.93 6.54 -11.05
N ARG A 399 -6.55 7.24 -12.00
CA ARG A 399 -7.64 6.72 -12.84
C ARG A 399 -7.22 5.58 -13.77
N ARG A 400 -5.93 5.28 -13.90
CA ARG A 400 -5.43 4.09 -14.59
C ARG A 400 -5.53 2.90 -13.61
N PRO A 401 -6.41 1.90 -13.83
CA PRO A 401 -6.67 0.85 -12.86
C PRO A 401 -5.38 0.12 -12.46
N ARG A 402 -5.08 0.13 -11.17
CA ARG A 402 -3.93 -0.57 -10.60
C ARG A 402 -4.24 -1.06 -9.21
N LEU A 403 -3.80 -2.28 -8.93
CA LEU A 403 -3.80 -2.89 -7.61
C LEU A 403 -2.36 -2.99 -7.12
N GLU A 404 -2.08 -2.44 -5.94
CA GLU A 404 -0.76 -2.46 -5.30
C GLU A 404 -0.91 -2.91 -3.85
N GLY A 405 -0.58 -4.17 -3.57
CA GLY A 405 -0.96 -4.78 -2.29
C GLY A 405 -2.47 -4.68 -2.08
N GLY A 406 -2.90 -4.00 -1.01
CA GLY A 406 -4.32 -3.74 -0.72
C GLY A 406 -4.88 -2.44 -1.32
N TRP A 407 -4.07 -1.66 -2.04
CA TRP A 407 -4.48 -0.36 -2.60
C TRP A 407 -5.13 -0.52 -3.97
N ASP A 408 -6.34 0.04 -4.10
CA ASP A 408 -7.05 0.21 -5.36
C ASP A 408 -6.92 1.68 -5.81
N SER A 409 -6.35 1.91 -7.00
CA SER A 409 -6.11 3.27 -7.48
C SER A 409 -7.39 4.04 -7.81
N LEU A 410 -8.49 3.36 -8.16
CA LEU A 410 -9.73 3.98 -8.62
C LEU A 410 -10.53 4.60 -7.47
N ILE A 411 -10.57 3.93 -6.31
CA ILE A 411 -11.15 4.52 -5.09
C ILE A 411 -10.32 5.73 -4.64
N SER A 412 -8.99 5.64 -4.71
CA SER A 412 -8.10 6.78 -4.42
C SER A 412 -8.36 7.96 -5.36
N ALA A 413 -8.54 7.73 -6.67
CA ALA A 413 -8.88 8.76 -7.64
C ALA A 413 -10.22 9.43 -7.30
N SER A 414 -11.26 8.63 -7.07
CA SER A 414 -12.62 9.13 -6.81
C SER A 414 -12.72 9.89 -5.50
N LEU A 415 -11.99 9.44 -4.47
CA LEU A 415 -11.86 10.17 -3.22
C LEU A 415 -11.12 11.49 -3.41
N ALA A 416 -10.00 11.49 -4.16
CA ALA A 416 -9.24 12.71 -4.44
C ALA A 416 -10.06 13.75 -5.23
N GLU A 417 -10.84 13.33 -6.22
CA GLU A 417 -11.77 14.21 -6.93
C GLU A 417 -12.84 14.78 -5.99
N ALA A 418 -13.42 13.95 -5.12
CA ALA A 418 -14.40 14.41 -4.16
C ALA A 418 -13.82 15.44 -3.17
N ILE A 419 -12.58 15.24 -2.73
CA ILE A 419 -11.82 16.21 -1.92
C ILE A 419 -11.68 17.53 -2.70
N MET A 420 -11.13 17.49 -3.92
CA MET A 420 -10.87 18.68 -4.72
C MET A 420 -12.15 19.45 -5.08
N ASP A 421 -13.24 18.74 -5.39
CA ASP A 421 -14.54 19.34 -5.64
C ASP A 421 -15.09 20.06 -4.41
N ARG A 422 -15.03 19.41 -3.23
CA ARG A 422 -15.50 20.05 -1.99
C ARG A 422 -14.69 21.30 -1.65
N GLU A 423 -13.37 21.27 -1.85
CA GLU A 423 -12.49 22.42 -1.64
C GLU A 423 -12.86 23.60 -2.56
N ARG A 424 -13.15 23.33 -3.84
CA ARG A 424 -13.67 24.34 -4.78
C ARG A 424 -15.03 24.89 -4.36
N GLU A 425 -15.96 24.00 -4.01
CA GLU A 425 -17.30 24.38 -3.55
C GLU A 425 -17.19 25.30 -2.31
N ALA A 426 -16.31 24.99 -1.36
CA ALA A 426 -16.12 25.79 -0.15
C ALA A 426 -15.55 27.18 -0.45
N ALA A 427 -14.63 27.27 -1.40
CA ALA A 427 -14.09 28.55 -1.85
C ALA A 427 -15.17 29.40 -2.53
N TRP A 428 -15.99 28.78 -3.39
CA TRP A 428 -17.11 29.43 -4.06
C TRP A 428 -18.19 29.91 -3.08
N GLU A 429 -18.59 29.06 -2.13
CA GLU A 429 -19.54 29.39 -1.05
C GLU A 429 -19.06 30.64 -0.29
N TYR A 430 -17.78 30.69 0.07
CA TYR A 430 -17.18 31.86 0.75
C TYR A 430 -17.23 33.13 -0.10
N GLN A 431 -16.83 33.05 -1.37
CA GLN A 431 -16.88 34.21 -2.28
C GLN A 431 -18.31 34.75 -2.42
N MET A 432 -19.29 33.87 -2.52
CA MET A 432 -20.71 34.25 -2.61
C MET A 432 -21.21 34.94 -1.35
N GLU A 433 -20.86 34.41 -0.16
CA GLU A 433 -21.18 35.03 1.12
C GLU A 433 -20.60 36.45 1.22
N GLN A 434 -19.34 36.65 0.83
CA GLN A 434 -18.71 37.99 0.81
C GLN A 434 -19.43 38.98 -0.12
N LEU A 435 -19.95 38.51 -1.26
CA LEU A 435 -20.72 39.35 -2.19
C LEU A 435 -22.08 39.76 -1.62
N ILE A 436 -22.77 38.84 -0.94
CA ILE A 436 -24.07 39.11 -0.28
C ILE A 436 -23.88 40.08 0.90
N ASP A 437 -22.84 39.90 1.71
CA ASP A 437 -22.51 40.80 2.82
C ASP A 437 -22.16 42.21 2.33
N ALA A 438 -21.43 42.32 1.22
CA ALA A 438 -21.12 43.60 0.60
C ALA A 438 -22.38 44.30 0.04
N ALA A 439 -23.32 43.54 -0.53
CA ALA A 439 -24.58 44.08 -1.04
C ALA A 439 -25.52 44.55 0.07
N THR A 440 -25.49 43.92 1.25
CA THR A 440 -26.37 44.24 2.39
C THR A 440 -25.82 45.38 3.28
N THR A 441 -24.50 45.55 3.37
CA THR A 441 -23.87 46.56 4.25
C THR A 441 -23.69 47.95 3.62
N GLY A 442 -24.12 48.15 2.37
CA GLY A 442 -24.11 49.48 1.71
C GLY A 442 -22.71 50.09 1.50
N GLY A 443 -21.65 49.33 1.74
CA GLY A 443 -20.27 49.80 1.60
C GLY A 443 -19.87 49.94 0.15
N GLN A 444 -19.68 51.17 -0.33
CA GLN A 444 -18.91 51.44 -1.55
C GLN A 444 -17.48 50.94 -1.35
N LYS A 445 -17.18 49.73 -1.83
CA LYS A 445 -15.82 49.37 -2.23
C LYS A 445 -15.76 49.41 -3.76
N GLU A 446 -14.69 50.03 -4.25
CA GLU A 446 -14.36 50.13 -5.67
C GLU A 446 -14.58 48.80 -6.36
N LYS A 447 -15.20 48.86 -7.54
CA LYS A 447 -15.28 47.74 -8.49
C LYS A 447 -13.86 47.24 -8.78
N ARG A 448 -13.35 46.30 -7.98
CA ARG A 448 -12.38 45.33 -8.49
C ARG A 448 -13.15 44.59 -9.57
N GLY A 449 -12.76 44.82 -10.82
CA GLY A 449 -13.42 44.22 -11.97
C GLY A 449 -13.60 42.72 -11.78
N TYR A 450 -14.64 42.19 -12.40
CA TYR A 450 -14.72 40.77 -12.72
C TYR A 450 -13.42 40.40 -13.44
N VAL A 451 -12.43 39.95 -12.67
CA VAL A 451 -11.43 39.04 -13.18
C VAL A 451 -12.20 37.73 -13.13
N GLU A 452 -12.43 37.14 -14.30
CA GLU A 452 -12.56 35.68 -14.36
C GLU A 452 -11.30 35.16 -13.66
N GLU A 453 -11.38 34.93 -12.34
CA GLU A 453 -10.26 34.37 -11.59
C GLU A 453 -10.01 33.04 -12.26
N GLU A 454 -8.92 32.96 -13.04
CA GLU A 454 -8.24 31.71 -13.37
C GLU A 454 -8.33 30.87 -12.11
N GLU A 455 -8.92 29.65 -12.21
CA GLU A 455 -8.99 28.72 -11.08
C GLU A 455 -7.67 28.82 -10.31
N GLY A 456 -7.71 29.41 -9.11
CA GLY A 456 -6.48 29.78 -8.42
C GLY A 456 -5.60 28.55 -8.33
N GLU A 457 -4.39 28.63 -8.90
CA GLU A 457 -3.50 27.46 -8.97
C GLU A 457 -3.26 26.90 -7.56
N GLU A 458 -3.24 27.76 -6.53
CA GLU A 458 -3.13 27.34 -5.13
C GLU A 458 -4.47 27.43 -4.37
N VAL A 459 -4.80 26.36 -3.64
CA VAL A 459 -5.99 26.31 -2.79
C VAL A 459 -5.70 26.92 -1.43
N ASN A 460 -6.52 27.90 -1.02
CA ASN A 460 -6.43 28.50 0.31
C ASN A 460 -6.53 27.42 1.42
N PRO A 461 -5.60 27.40 2.40
CA PRO A 461 -5.59 26.44 3.50
C PRO A 461 -6.93 26.27 4.24
N MET A 462 -7.72 27.35 4.35
CA MET A 462 -9.03 27.33 5.03
C MET A 462 -10.05 26.43 4.36
N PHE A 463 -9.97 26.26 3.04
CA PHE A 463 -10.91 25.42 2.29
C PHE A 463 -10.42 23.99 2.14
N ARG A 464 -9.18 23.68 2.54
CA ARG A 464 -8.63 22.32 2.50
C ARG A 464 -9.41 21.38 3.41
N ILE A 465 -9.50 20.12 2.98
CA ILE A 465 -10.13 19.07 3.78
C ILE A 465 -9.32 18.81 5.06
N PHE A 466 -9.98 19.00 6.19
CA PHE A 466 -9.51 18.68 7.54
C PHE A 466 -9.71 17.20 7.87
N ASN A 467 -10.88 16.65 7.57
CA ASN A 467 -11.23 15.28 7.91
C ASN A 467 -12.15 14.65 6.85
N ILE A 468 -12.00 13.34 6.71
CA ILE A 468 -12.73 12.47 5.80
C ILE A 468 -13.23 11.29 6.62
N THR A 469 -14.53 11.03 6.60
CA THR A 469 -15.08 9.74 7.03
C THR A 469 -15.69 9.02 5.86
N PHE A 470 -15.61 7.69 5.88
CA PHE A 470 -15.90 6.85 4.73
C PHE A 470 -16.84 5.71 5.13
N VAL A 471 -17.92 5.52 4.38
CA VAL A 471 -18.85 4.40 4.57
C VAL A 471 -19.13 3.74 3.23
N PHE A 472 -18.75 2.47 3.10
CA PHE A 472 -19.08 1.67 1.92
C PHE A 472 -20.59 1.45 1.84
N THR A 473 -21.17 1.72 0.67
CA THR A 473 -22.62 1.53 0.40
C THR A 473 -22.89 0.50 -0.69
N GLY A 474 -21.85 0.00 -1.34
CA GLY A 474 -21.91 -1.07 -2.34
C GLY A 474 -20.51 -1.50 -2.74
N PRO A 475 -20.36 -2.40 -3.74
CA PRO A 475 -19.06 -2.92 -4.12
C PRO A 475 -18.08 -1.85 -4.62
N ARG A 476 -18.59 -0.90 -5.38
CA ARG A 476 -17.81 0.18 -5.99
C ARG A 476 -18.43 1.53 -5.68
N GLU A 477 -19.06 1.63 -4.51
CA GLU A 477 -19.81 2.80 -4.08
C GLU A 477 -19.57 3.08 -2.60
N ALA A 478 -19.43 4.36 -2.27
CA ALA A 478 -19.32 4.80 -0.90
C ALA A 478 -19.90 6.19 -0.69
N ARG A 479 -20.25 6.48 0.56
CA ARG A 479 -20.57 7.82 1.03
C ARG A 479 -19.37 8.34 1.83
N VAL A 480 -18.89 9.51 1.43
CA VAL A 480 -17.81 10.21 2.11
C VAL A 480 -18.36 11.47 2.76
N VAL A 481 -17.94 11.75 3.98
CA VAL A 481 -18.20 13.03 4.63
C VAL A 481 -16.90 13.81 4.64
N LEU A 482 -16.92 14.96 3.98
CA LEU A 482 -15.76 15.83 3.78
C LEU A 482 -15.96 17.09 4.61
N ARG A 483 -15.03 17.37 5.52
CA ARG A 483 -15.06 18.57 6.36
C ARG A 483 -13.82 19.41 6.11
N THR A 484 -13.98 20.67 5.77
CA THR A 484 -12.91 21.65 5.57
C THR A 484 -12.39 22.21 6.90
N TRP A 485 -11.24 22.89 6.88
CA TRP A 485 -10.74 23.63 8.04
C TRP A 485 -11.70 24.73 8.49
N ARG A 486 -12.26 25.49 7.56
CA ARG A 486 -13.27 26.52 7.84
C ARG A 486 -14.48 25.94 8.55
N GLU A 487 -15.07 24.87 8.01
CA GLU A 487 -16.20 24.18 8.65
C GLU A 487 -15.85 23.62 10.03
N LYS A 488 -14.58 23.24 10.25
CA LYS A 488 -14.15 22.85 11.59
C LYS A 488 -14.12 24.02 12.56
N LEU A 489 -13.57 25.17 12.16
CA LEU A 489 -13.46 26.35 13.01
C LEU A 489 -14.83 27.00 13.29
N GLU A 490 -15.75 26.93 12.34
CA GLU A 490 -17.12 27.44 12.46
C GLU A 490 -18.09 26.42 13.09
N GLU A 491 -17.61 25.26 13.54
CA GLU A 491 -18.41 24.16 14.09
C GLU A 491 -19.51 23.61 13.16
N VAL A 492 -19.35 23.83 11.85
CA VAL A 492 -20.26 23.33 10.81
C VAL A 492 -19.97 21.86 10.49
N ALA A 493 -21.03 21.08 10.29
CA ALA A 493 -20.92 19.68 9.89
C ALA A 493 -20.35 19.54 8.46
N GLY A 494 -19.55 18.50 8.23
CA GLY A 494 -19.02 18.22 6.89
C GLY A 494 -20.10 17.86 5.88
N ARG A 495 -19.80 18.03 4.59
CA ARG A 495 -20.71 17.71 3.49
C ARG A 495 -20.60 16.25 3.10
N THR A 496 -21.73 15.61 2.86
CA THR A 496 -21.76 14.22 2.39
C THR A 496 -21.79 14.16 0.87
N ARG A 497 -20.97 13.28 0.28
CA ARG A 497 -20.93 13.02 -1.16
C ARG A 497 -20.92 11.52 -1.42
N ALA A 498 -21.59 11.09 -2.48
CA ALA A 498 -21.44 9.72 -2.98
C ALA A 498 -20.25 9.68 -3.94
N ILE A 499 -19.40 8.67 -3.80
CA ILE A 499 -18.35 8.37 -4.77
C ILE A 499 -18.58 6.99 -5.35
N ARG A 500 -18.18 6.83 -6.62
CA ARG A 500 -18.21 5.57 -7.37
C ARG A 500 -16.92 5.45 -8.16
N TRP A 501 -16.42 4.23 -8.33
CA TRP A 501 -15.10 4.02 -8.93
C TRP A 501 -14.98 2.74 -9.76
#